data_AF-A0A6A5V8Q4-F1
#
_entry.id   AF-A0A6A5V8Q4-F1
#
_cell.length_a   1.000
_cell.length_b   1.000
_cell.length_c   1.000
_cell.angle_alpha   90.00
_cell.angle_beta   90.00
_cell.angle_gamma   90.00
#
_symmetry.space_group_name_H-M   'P 1'
#
loop_
_entity.id
_entity.type
_entity.pdbx_description
1 polymer ?
#
loop_
_entity_poly.entity_id
_entity_poly.type
_entity_poly.pdbx_seq_one_letter_code
_entity_poly.pdbx_strand_id
1 'polypeptide(L)'
;MRLFLFPLISYFVVRVWASGYQGCLERVLLYNAYQIDEYNGPNDRKIGFKCRQWDAATGTCRNNQWDECRSRTGGRCNFDELCFFLGRAPRNNGWQALIPGTDRLDVRLSAQNCMNLHYPNNPASPIRRIYNFPPHSAMKGGGTKWNEFVVDLSAHINDTYRRMPKPLTDEENAKFSNFDYAADRVREARTRDHGPHLVRNAQARLTVPVVTRNMGANQQQLSQDRHRREQYGKP
;
A
#
# COMPACT_ATOMS: atom_id res chain seq x y z
N MET A 1 -28.24 18.25 8.86
CA MET A 1 -27.52 17.89 7.62
C MET A 1 -26.35 18.85 7.45
N ARG A 2 -25.11 18.37 7.57
CA ARG A 2 -23.91 19.15 7.21
C ARG A 2 -23.05 18.28 6.32
N LEU A 3 -23.05 18.62 5.02
CA LEU A 3 -22.06 18.16 4.05
C LEU A 3 -20.67 18.57 4.54
N PHE A 4 -19.72 17.64 4.54
CA PHE A 4 -18.30 17.98 4.47
C PHE A 4 -17.72 17.36 3.21
N LEU A 5 -17.48 18.25 2.26
CA LEU A 5 -16.74 18.05 1.02
C LEU A 5 -15.29 17.66 1.31
N PHE A 6 -14.81 16.70 0.53
CA PHE A 6 -13.41 16.30 0.38
C PHE A 6 -12.48 17.50 0.10
N PRO A 7 -11.27 17.50 0.68
CA PRO A 7 -10.11 17.90 -0.10
C PRO A 7 -9.02 16.83 0.05
N LEU A 8 -9.01 15.86 -0.86
CA LEU A 8 -7.97 14.84 -0.95
C LEU A 8 -7.19 15.00 -2.26
N ILE A 9 -6.76 16.22 -2.59
CA ILE A 9 -5.89 16.46 -3.74
C ILE A 9 -4.89 17.56 -3.37
N SER A 10 -3.66 17.14 -3.07
CA SER A 10 -2.50 18.02 -3.15
C SER A 10 -1.43 17.29 -3.96
N TYR A 11 -1.31 17.76 -5.21
CA TYR A 11 -0.36 17.35 -6.25
C TYR A 11 1.09 17.43 -5.76
N PHE A 12 1.89 16.40 -6.03
CA PHE A 12 3.27 16.55 -6.52
C PHE A 12 3.70 15.28 -7.27
N VAL A 13 4.12 15.46 -8.53
CA VAL A 13 4.67 14.40 -9.38
C VAL A 13 6.11 14.14 -8.93
N VAL A 14 6.32 13.07 -8.17
CA VAL A 14 7.67 12.60 -7.83
C VAL A 14 7.96 11.39 -8.71
N ARG A 15 9.01 11.46 -9.55
CA ARG A 15 9.60 10.27 -10.18
C ARG A 15 9.93 9.30 -9.03
N VAL A 16 9.32 8.12 -9.07
CA VAL A 16 9.24 7.15 -7.97
C VAL A 16 10.64 6.61 -7.61
N TRP A 17 11.33 7.31 -6.72
CA TRP A 17 12.51 6.81 -5.99
C TRP A 17 12.11 6.49 -4.55
N ALA A 18 11.00 5.78 -4.40
CA ALA A 18 10.64 5.11 -3.16
C ALA A 18 11.45 3.81 -3.04
N SER A 19 12.75 3.92 -2.70
CA SER A 19 13.65 2.78 -2.56
C SER A 19 14.04 2.59 -1.09
N GLY A 20 13.59 1.51 -0.45
CA GLY A 20 13.87 1.25 0.96
C GLY A 20 12.65 0.71 1.70
N TYR A 21 12.52 1.07 2.98
CA TYR A 21 11.47 0.57 3.87
C TYR A 21 10.06 0.93 3.38
N GLN A 22 9.87 2.12 2.81
CA GLN A 22 8.62 2.50 2.16
C GLN A 22 8.20 1.50 1.07
N GLY A 23 9.12 1.11 0.17
CA GLY A 23 8.79 0.17 -0.90
C GLY A 23 8.39 -1.21 -0.37
N CYS A 24 8.98 -1.63 0.75
CA CYS A 24 8.56 -2.84 1.45
C CYS A 24 7.15 -2.69 2.07
N LEU A 25 6.85 -1.55 2.69
CA LEU A 25 5.51 -1.26 3.21
C LEU A 25 4.46 -1.18 2.11
N GLU A 26 4.80 -0.70 0.91
CA GLU A 26 3.88 -0.65 -0.23
C GLU A 26 3.54 -2.05 -0.76
N ARG A 27 4.46 -3.01 -0.68
CA ARG A 27 4.17 -4.43 -0.97
C ARG A 27 3.24 -5.03 0.06
N VAL A 28 3.46 -4.74 1.34
CA VAL A 28 2.57 -5.17 2.43
C VAL A 28 1.17 -4.56 2.27
N LEU A 29 1.08 -3.27 1.95
CA LEU A 29 -0.17 -2.57 1.67
C LEU A 29 -0.92 -3.24 0.50
N LEU A 30 -0.22 -3.53 -0.60
CA LEU A 30 -0.80 -4.24 -1.74
C LEU A 30 -1.33 -5.61 -1.32
N TYR A 31 -0.61 -6.36 -0.49
CA TYR A 31 -1.10 -7.66 -0.04
C TYR A 31 -2.33 -7.56 0.86
N ASN A 32 -2.38 -6.60 1.78
CA ASN A 32 -3.59 -6.35 2.56
C ASN A 32 -4.78 -5.98 1.65
N ALA A 33 -4.54 -5.20 0.58
CA ALA A 33 -5.55 -4.92 -0.42
C ALA A 33 -5.96 -6.17 -1.21
N TYR A 34 -4.99 -7.02 -1.57
CA TYR A 34 -5.23 -8.32 -2.20
C TYR A 34 -6.08 -9.24 -1.34
N GLN A 35 -5.89 -9.24 -0.02
CA GLN A 35 -6.72 -10.00 0.90
C GLN A 35 -8.17 -9.47 0.86
N ILE A 36 -8.38 -8.16 0.96
CA ILE A 36 -9.73 -7.57 0.86
C ILE A 36 -10.38 -7.83 -0.50
N ASP A 37 -9.61 -7.86 -1.59
CA ASP A 37 -10.13 -8.13 -2.93
C ASP A 37 -10.80 -9.50 -3.06
N GLU A 38 -10.51 -10.44 -2.15
CA GLU A 38 -11.14 -11.76 -2.16
C GLU A 38 -12.66 -11.72 -1.94
N TYR A 39 -13.16 -10.68 -1.26
CA TYR A 39 -14.59 -10.43 -1.04
C TYR A 39 -15.32 -10.06 -2.33
N ASN A 40 -14.60 -9.73 -3.40
CA ASN A 40 -15.17 -9.56 -4.72
C ASN A 40 -15.28 -10.91 -5.45
N GLY A 41 -16.31 -11.05 -6.29
CA GLY A 41 -16.44 -12.21 -7.18
C GLY A 41 -15.25 -12.35 -8.13
N PRO A 42 -14.93 -13.55 -8.65
CA PRO A 42 -13.72 -13.79 -9.45
C PRO A 42 -13.51 -12.83 -10.63
N ASN A 43 -14.59 -12.40 -11.28
CA ASN A 43 -14.54 -11.48 -12.43
C ASN A 43 -14.28 -10.02 -12.02
N ASP A 44 -14.65 -9.64 -10.79
CA ASP A 44 -14.53 -8.29 -10.26
C ASP A 44 -13.20 -8.06 -9.52
N ARG A 45 -12.45 -9.13 -9.25
CA ARG A 45 -11.11 -9.06 -8.66
C ARG A 45 -10.15 -8.36 -9.58
N LYS A 46 -9.40 -7.42 -9.02
CA LYS A 46 -8.43 -6.60 -9.75
C LYS A 46 -7.02 -6.75 -9.23
N ILE A 47 -6.82 -7.08 -7.97
CA ILE A 47 -5.51 -7.03 -7.32
C ILE A 47 -4.83 -8.41 -7.44
N GLY A 48 -3.50 -8.40 -7.61
CA GLY A 48 -2.72 -9.63 -7.82
C GLY A 48 -2.81 -10.14 -9.25
N PHE A 49 -3.02 -9.24 -10.20
CA PHE A 49 -2.99 -9.53 -11.63
C PHE A 49 -1.85 -8.78 -12.30
N LYS A 50 -1.11 -9.47 -13.17
CA LYS A 50 -0.03 -8.92 -13.96
C LYS A 50 -0.40 -8.91 -15.43
N CYS A 51 -0.20 -7.78 -16.09
CA CYS A 51 -0.35 -7.70 -17.53
C CYS A 51 0.71 -8.57 -18.20
N ARG A 52 0.28 -9.47 -19.10
CA ARG A 52 1.18 -10.37 -19.82
C ARG A 52 2.07 -9.61 -20.80
N GLN A 53 1.47 -8.66 -21.54
CA GLN A 53 2.18 -7.80 -22.48
C GLN A 53 1.67 -6.36 -22.38
N TRP A 54 2.48 -5.50 -21.77
CA TRP A 54 2.18 -4.09 -21.64
C TRP A 54 2.46 -3.36 -22.97
N ASP A 55 1.49 -2.60 -23.46
CA ASP A 55 1.67 -1.70 -24.59
C ASP A 55 1.97 -0.29 -24.09
N ALA A 56 3.22 0.15 -24.26
CA ALA A 56 3.67 1.46 -23.81
C ALA A 56 3.09 2.62 -24.65
N ALA A 57 2.67 2.37 -25.89
CA ALA A 57 2.13 3.41 -26.78
C ALA A 57 0.69 3.75 -26.39
N THR A 58 -0.12 2.72 -26.11
CA THR A 58 -1.53 2.91 -25.70
C THR A 58 -1.70 3.04 -24.20
N GLY A 59 -0.69 2.63 -23.41
CA GLY A 59 -0.77 2.63 -21.96
C GLY A 59 -1.78 1.61 -21.42
N THR A 60 -1.96 0.49 -22.12
CA THR A 60 -2.91 -0.55 -21.76
C THR A 60 -2.29 -1.95 -21.83
N CYS A 61 -2.99 -2.92 -21.26
CA CYS A 61 -2.59 -4.32 -21.40
C CYS A 61 -3.10 -4.90 -22.73
N ARG A 62 -2.18 -5.39 -23.57
CA ARG A 62 -2.53 -5.89 -24.90
C ARG A 62 -3.57 -7.00 -24.82
N ASN A 63 -4.63 -6.87 -25.62
CA ASN A 63 -5.76 -7.81 -25.68
C ASN A 63 -6.41 -8.09 -24.31
N ASN A 64 -6.26 -7.18 -23.33
CA ASN A 64 -6.74 -7.36 -21.96
C ASN A 64 -6.26 -8.68 -21.31
N GLN A 65 -5.04 -9.14 -21.64
CA GLN A 65 -4.49 -10.40 -21.13
C GLN A 65 -3.78 -10.23 -19.78
N TRP A 66 -4.45 -10.64 -18.72
CA TRP A 66 -3.95 -10.56 -17.35
C TRP A 66 -3.72 -11.96 -16.76
N ASP A 67 -2.53 -12.16 -16.21
CA ASP A 67 -2.19 -13.35 -15.45
C ASP A 67 -2.52 -13.11 -13.97
N GLU A 68 -3.24 -14.04 -13.36
CA GLU A 68 -3.55 -14.01 -11.92
C GLU A 68 -2.40 -14.63 -11.12
N CYS A 69 -2.05 -14.04 -9.98
CA CYS A 69 -1.18 -14.70 -9.01
C CYS A 69 -1.89 -15.90 -8.42
N ARG A 70 -1.33 -17.11 -8.63
CA ARG A 70 -1.84 -18.36 -8.10
C ARG A 70 -0.82 -19.06 -7.22
N SER A 71 -1.29 -19.54 -6.07
CA SER A 71 -0.48 -20.37 -5.18
C SER A 71 -0.15 -21.71 -5.87
N ARG A 72 1.01 -22.28 -5.54
CA ARG A 72 1.40 -23.63 -5.98
C ARG A 72 0.45 -24.72 -5.47
N THR A 73 -0.19 -24.49 -4.32
CA THR A 73 -1.17 -25.41 -3.73
C THR A 73 -2.59 -25.19 -4.27
N GLY A 74 -2.75 -24.30 -5.24
CA GLY A 74 -4.06 -23.86 -5.73
C GLY A 74 -4.60 -22.68 -4.94
N GLY A 75 -5.45 -21.88 -5.60
CA GLY A 75 -6.05 -20.69 -5.02
C GLY A 75 -5.16 -19.44 -5.08
N ARG A 76 -5.44 -18.49 -4.19
CA ARG A 76 -4.81 -17.17 -4.10
C ARG A 76 -3.39 -17.29 -3.53
N CYS A 77 -2.49 -16.42 -3.99
CA CYS A 77 -1.11 -16.37 -3.50
C CYS A 77 -1.04 -15.93 -2.03
N ASN A 78 -0.10 -16.51 -1.29
CA ASN A 78 0.36 -15.90 -0.04
C ASN A 78 1.28 -14.68 -0.31
N PHE A 79 1.78 -14.04 0.74
CA PHE A 79 2.58 -12.82 0.57
C PHE A 79 3.95 -13.06 -0.09
N ASP A 80 4.60 -14.17 0.23
CA ASP A 80 5.87 -14.56 -0.39
C ASP A 80 5.70 -14.77 -1.90
N GLU A 81 4.65 -15.50 -2.29
CA GLU A 81 4.30 -15.79 -3.68
C GLU A 81 3.88 -14.53 -4.43
N LEU A 82 3.07 -13.66 -3.83
CA LEU A 82 2.70 -12.39 -4.44
C LEU A 82 3.92 -11.51 -4.67
N CYS A 83 4.82 -11.39 -3.68
CA CYS A 83 6.05 -10.63 -3.82
C CYS A 83 6.91 -11.14 -4.98
N PHE A 84 7.02 -12.46 -5.12
CA PHE A 84 7.74 -13.08 -6.23
C PHE A 84 7.07 -12.81 -7.58
N PHE A 85 5.74 -12.95 -7.64
CA PHE A 85 4.92 -12.73 -8.84
C PHE A 85 5.02 -11.30 -9.39
N LEU A 86 5.08 -10.30 -8.51
CA LEU A 86 5.30 -8.89 -8.88
C LEU A 86 6.63 -8.65 -9.59
N GLY A 87 7.58 -9.58 -9.49
CA GLY A 87 8.91 -9.51 -10.07
C GLY A 87 9.89 -8.68 -9.24
N ARG A 88 11.18 -8.84 -9.58
CA ARG A 88 12.33 -8.21 -8.87
C ARG A 88 12.45 -8.58 -7.39
N ALA A 89 11.86 -9.72 -7.01
CA ALA A 89 12.06 -10.36 -5.73
C ALA A 89 13.39 -11.15 -5.75
N PRO A 90 14.29 -11.00 -4.76
CA PRO A 90 15.52 -11.78 -4.68
C PRO A 90 15.28 -13.28 -4.45
N ARG A 91 14.20 -13.64 -3.76
CA ARG A 91 13.79 -15.03 -3.52
C ARG A 91 12.27 -15.11 -3.34
N ASN A 92 11.73 -16.33 -3.40
CA ASN A 92 10.29 -16.60 -3.31
C ASN A 92 9.80 -16.95 -1.88
N ASN A 93 10.57 -16.63 -0.83
CA ASN A 93 10.21 -16.89 0.56
C ASN A 93 10.90 -15.93 1.55
N GLY A 94 10.42 -15.92 2.80
CA GLY A 94 11.03 -15.16 3.89
C GLY A 94 10.66 -13.68 3.88
N TRP A 95 9.59 -13.30 3.19
CA TRP A 95 8.99 -11.97 3.21
C TRP A 95 7.96 -11.86 4.32
N GLN A 96 7.15 -12.90 4.49
CA GLN A 96 6.00 -12.87 5.37
C GLN A 96 6.36 -13.05 6.84
N ALA A 97 5.70 -12.28 7.69
CA ALA A 97 5.55 -12.54 9.11
C ALA A 97 4.07 -12.43 9.45
N LEU A 98 3.51 -13.46 10.08
CA LEU A 98 2.09 -13.50 10.42
C LEU A 98 1.88 -13.09 11.87
N ILE A 99 0.77 -12.42 12.15
CA ILE A 99 0.33 -12.17 13.53
C ILE A 99 -0.04 -13.54 14.13
N PRO A 100 0.49 -13.92 15.31
CA PRO A 100 0.23 -15.21 15.92
C PRO A 100 -1.26 -15.53 16.01
N GLY A 101 -1.64 -16.74 15.59
CA GLY A 101 -3.04 -17.20 15.59
C GLY A 101 -3.90 -16.65 14.44
N THR A 102 -3.31 -15.99 13.44
CA THR A 102 -4.05 -15.46 12.27
C THR A 102 -3.30 -15.72 10.96
N ASP A 103 -3.95 -15.52 9.82
CA ASP A 103 -3.35 -15.50 8.49
C ASP A 103 -2.93 -14.09 8.02
N ARG A 104 -3.11 -13.09 8.88
CA ARG A 104 -2.84 -11.68 8.58
C ARG A 104 -1.37 -11.35 8.77
N LEU A 105 -0.85 -10.50 7.88
CA LEU A 105 0.53 -10.03 7.99
C LEU A 105 0.71 -9.12 9.21
N ASP A 106 1.78 -9.37 9.96
CA ASP A 106 2.42 -8.32 10.74
C ASP A 106 3.06 -7.35 9.76
N VAL A 107 2.47 -6.16 9.64
CA VAL A 107 2.86 -5.16 8.65
C VAL A 107 4.31 -4.71 8.84
N ARG A 108 4.75 -4.52 10.09
CA ARG A 108 6.08 -3.97 10.36
C ARG A 108 7.14 -5.04 10.15
N LEU A 109 6.92 -6.23 10.71
CA LEU A 109 7.87 -7.33 10.64
C LEU A 109 7.99 -7.85 9.20
N SER A 110 6.89 -7.94 8.45
CA SER A 110 6.95 -8.31 7.03
C SER A 110 7.72 -7.28 6.19
N ALA A 111 7.56 -5.98 6.47
CA ALA A 111 8.34 -4.95 5.80
C ALA A 111 9.84 -4.98 6.19
N GLN A 112 10.16 -5.30 7.45
CA GLN A 112 11.54 -5.51 7.90
C GLN A 112 12.18 -6.74 7.25
N ASN A 113 11.43 -7.83 7.13
CA ASN A 113 11.87 -9.02 6.40
C ASN A 113 12.22 -8.67 4.96
N CYS A 114 11.33 -7.98 4.24
CA CYS A 114 11.60 -7.46 2.90
C CYS A 114 12.91 -6.63 2.85
N MET A 115 13.18 -5.76 3.81
CA MET A 115 14.46 -5.05 3.88
C MET A 115 15.64 -6.01 4.01
N ASN A 116 15.58 -6.95 4.95
CA ASN A 116 16.64 -7.94 5.17
C ASN A 116 16.92 -8.81 3.93
N LEU A 117 15.92 -9.01 3.06
CA LEU A 117 16.09 -9.70 1.78
C LEU A 117 16.92 -8.92 0.75
N HIS A 118 16.90 -7.59 0.80
CA HIS A 118 17.47 -6.72 -0.23
C HIS A 118 18.78 -6.02 0.19
N TYR A 119 19.13 -6.03 1.48
CA TYR A 119 20.29 -5.31 2.02
C TYR A 119 21.58 -6.15 2.04
N PRO A 120 22.77 -5.50 2.01
CA PRO A 120 24.05 -6.09 1.60
C PRO A 120 24.66 -7.15 2.54
N ASN A 121 24.08 -7.39 3.72
CA ASN A 121 24.50 -8.50 4.59
C ASN A 121 23.90 -9.85 4.16
N ASN A 122 23.04 -9.86 3.14
CA ASN A 122 22.53 -11.08 2.53
C ASN A 122 23.31 -11.39 1.24
N PRO A 123 24.35 -12.27 1.29
CA PRO A 123 25.15 -12.63 0.12
C PRO A 123 24.34 -13.32 -0.98
N ALA A 124 23.14 -13.81 -0.67
CA ALA A 124 22.23 -14.41 -1.64
C ALA A 124 21.35 -13.39 -2.40
N SER A 125 21.47 -12.07 -2.13
CA SER A 125 20.65 -11.06 -2.79
C SER A 125 21.35 -10.48 -4.03
N PRO A 126 20.94 -10.85 -5.27
CA PRO A 126 21.47 -10.21 -6.48
C PRO A 126 20.94 -8.77 -6.65
N ILE A 127 19.91 -8.38 -5.88
CA ILE A 127 19.19 -7.11 -6.02
C ILE A 127 19.43 -6.23 -4.79
N ARG A 128 20.41 -5.34 -4.89
CA ARG A 128 20.81 -4.40 -3.82
C ARG A 128 19.94 -3.13 -3.71
N ARG A 129 18.77 -3.13 -4.36
CA ARG A 129 17.84 -2.00 -4.34
C ARG A 129 16.41 -2.51 -4.33
N ILE A 130 15.61 -1.99 -3.41
CA ILE A 130 14.17 -2.25 -3.38
C ILE A 130 13.53 -1.37 -4.43
N TYR A 131 13.09 -2.00 -5.53
CA TYR A 131 12.28 -1.33 -6.53
C TYR A 131 10.81 -1.50 -6.18
N ASN A 132 10.05 -0.43 -6.41
CA ASN A 132 8.62 -0.55 -6.43
C ASN A 132 8.16 -1.44 -7.59
N PHE A 133 7.02 -2.08 -7.44
CA PHE A 133 6.38 -2.80 -8.53
C PHE A 133 5.67 -1.79 -9.46
N PRO A 134 5.62 -2.04 -10.78
CA PRO A 134 4.80 -1.21 -11.65
C PRO A 134 3.30 -1.55 -11.46
N PRO A 135 2.38 -0.58 -11.58
CA PRO A 135 0.95 -0.83 -11.36
C PRO A 135 0.35 -1.93 -12.25
N HIS A 136 0.72 -1.97 -13.53
CA HIS A 136 0.29 -3.02 -14.47
C HIS A 136 0.80 -4.43 -14.12
N SER A 137 1.71 -4.56 -13.13
CA SER A 137 2.11 -5.87 -12.60
C SER A 137 1.37 -6.26 -11.32
N ALA A 138 0.53 -5.38 -10.77
CA ALA A 138 -0.11 -5.56 -9.48
C ALA A 138 -1.64 -5.48 -9.52
N MET A 139 -2.23 -4.78 -10.50
CA MET A 139 -3.66 -4.54 -10.58
C MET A 139 -4.16 -4.53 -12.03
N LYS A 140 -5.29 -5.21 -12.31
CA LYS A 140 -6.02 -5.11 -13.60
C LYS A 140 -6.42 -3.66 -13.86
N GLY A 141 -6.15 -3.20 -15.08
CA GLY A 141 -6.36 -1.80 -15.46
C GLY A 141 -5.30 -0.85 -14.89
N GLY A 142 -4.33 -1.34 -14.11
CA GLY A 142 -3.23 -0.55 -13.59
C GLY A 142 -2.33 -0.07 -14.73
N GLY A 143 -2.03 1.23 -14.73
CA GLY A 143 -1.17 1.89 -15.71
C GLY A 143 0.34 1.80 -15.43
N THR A 144 1.04 2.88 -15.74
CA THR A 144 2.45 3.11 -15.34
C THR A 144 2.59 4.15 -14.24
N LYS A 145 1.56 4.96 -14.00
CA LYS A 145 1.58 6.06 -13.05
C LYS A 145 1.19 5.59 -11.66
N TRP A 146 2.13 5.75 -10.73
CA TRP A 146 1.97 5.31 -9.35
C TRP A 146 0.86 6.03 -8.59
N ASN A 147 0.65 7.33 -8.84
CA ASN A 147 -0.39 8.10 -8.16
C ASN A 147 -1.80 7.65 -8.58
N GLU A 148 -2.00 7.40 -9.88
CA GLU A 148 -3.26 6.84 -10.39
C GLU A 148 -3.52 5.47 -9.76
N PHE A 149 -2.48 4.62 -9.70
CA PHE A 149 -2.57 3.34 -9.01
C PHE A 149 -3.02 3.45 -7.54
N VAL A 150 -2.46 4.38 -6.76
CA VAL A 150 -2.86 4.57 -5.36
C VAL A 150 -4.33 4.99 -5.25
N VAL A 151 -4.80 5.86 -6.15
CA VAL A 151 -6.21 6.29 -6.20
C VAL A 151 -7.11 5.12 -6.57
N ASP A 152 -6.79 4.39 -7.63
CA ASP A 152 -7.58 3.26 -8.13
C ASP A 152 -7.64 2.13 -7.11
N LEU A 153 -6.52 1.82 -6.45
CA LEU A 153 -6.46 0.84 -5.37
C LEU A 153 -7.39 1.24 -4.22
N SER A 154 -7.31 2.50 -3.77
CA SER A 154 -8.12 2.98 -2.65
C SER A 154 -9.61 3.02 -3.00
N ALA A 155 -9.95 3.45 -4.22
CA ALA A 155 -11.33 3.44 -4.72
C ALA A 155 -11.89 2.02 -4.74
N HIS A 156 -11.12 1.07 -5.28
CA HIS A 156 -11.51 -0.35 -5.33
C HIS A 156 -11.77 -0.93 -3.94
N ILE A 157 -10.88 -0.69 -2.97
CA ILE A 157 -11.07 -1.16 -1.58
C ILE A 157 -12.29 -0.53 -0.92
N ASN A 158 -12.50 0.77 -1.12
CA ASN A 158 -13.67 1.48 -0.59
C ASN A 158 -14.99 0.98 -1.23
N ASP A 159 -14.98 0.68 -2.53
CA ASP A 159 -16.14 0.11 -3.22
C ASP A 159 -16.42 -1.34 -2.79
N THR A 160 -15.39 -2.13 -2.51
CA THR A 160 -15.56 -3.44 -1.86
C THR A 160 -16.19 -3.28 -0.48
N TYR A 161 -15.66 -2.40 0.37
CA TYR A 161 -16.23 -2.13 1.70
C TYR A 161 -17.71 -1.76 1.64
N ARG A 162 -18.11 -0.88 0.70
CA ARG A 162 -19.50 -0.41 0.55
C ARG A 162 -20.47 -1.51 0.10
N ARG A 163 -19.99 -2.46 -0.71
CA ARG A 163 -20.81 -3.57 -1.23
C ARG A 163 -20.96 -4.74 -0.26
N MET A 164 -20.06 -4.85 0.72
CA MET A 164 -20.14 -5.92 1.71
C MET A 164 -21.35 -5.75 2.63
N PRO A 165 -22.05 -6.85 2.97
CA PRO A 165 -23.12 -6.84 3.97
C PRO A 165 -22.65 -6.25 5.31
N LYS A 166 -23.55 -5.55 6.00
CA LYS A 166 -23.27 -4.93 7.31
C LYS A 166 -24.15 -5.54 8.40
N PRO A 167 -23.65 -5.68 9.65
CA PRO A 167 -22.30 -5.34 10.11
C PRO A 167 -21.23 -6.30 9.54
N LEU A 168 -19.99 -5.82 9.45
CA LEU A 168 -18.84 -6.68 9.14
C LEU A 168 -18.54 -7.60 10.33
N THR A 169 -18.08 -8.82 10.03
CA THR A 169 -17.49 -9.73 11.01
C THR A 169 -16.17 -9.20 11.58
N ASP A 170 -15.70 -9.78 12.68
CA ASP A 170 -14.43 -9.38 13.30
C ASP A 170 -13.24 -9.58 12.35
N GLU A 171 -13.23 -10.67 11.59
CA GLU A 171 -12.16 -10.96 10.64
C GLU A 171 -12.17 -9.97 9.47
N GLU A 172 -13.34 -9.65 8.92
CA GLU A 172 -13.46 -8.64 7.87
C GLU A 172 -13.00 -7.27 8.38
N ASN A 173 -13.45 -6.84 9.55
CA ASN A 173 -12.98 -5.59 10.18
C ASN A 173 -11.46 -5.61 10.40
N ALA A 174 -10.91 -6.75 10.78
CA ALA A 174 -9.48 -6.91 11.01
C ALA A 174 -8.65 -6.79 9.72
N LYS A 175 -9.17 -7.24 8.57
CA LYS A 175 -8.51 -7.06 7.25
C LYS A 175 -8.51 -5.60 6.80
N PHE A 176 -9.64 -4.89 6.92
CA PHE A 176 -9.70 -3.44 6.64
C PHE A 176 -8.79 -2.65 7.58
N SER A 177 -8.80 -2.97 8.88
CA SER A 177 -7.92 -2.32 9.87
C SER A 177 -6.44 -2.55 9.56
N ASN A 178 -6.06 -3.74 9.09
CA ASN A 178 -4.67 -4.03 8.72
C ASN A 178 -4.25 -3.28 7.45
N PHE A 179 -5.16 -3.10 6.49
CA PHE A 179 -4.94 -2.25 5.32
C PHE A 179 -4.72 -0.79 5.71
N ASP A 180 -5.59 -0.22 6.55
CA ASP A 180 -5.47 1.16 7.03
C ASP A 180 -4.18 1.36 7.82
N TYR A 181 -3.84 0.41 8.70
CA TYR A 181 -2.58 0.43 9.44
C TYR A 181 -1.37 0.43 8.50
N ALA A 182 -1.36 -0.40 7.45
CA ALA A 182 -0.30 -0.39 6.44
C ALA A 182 -0.24 0.93 5.67
N ALA A 183 -1.40 1.51 5.30
CA ALA A 183 -1.48 2.77 4.59
C ALA A 183 -0.90 3.94 5.42
N ASP A 184 -1.19 3.96 6.71
CA ASP A 184 -0.63 4.94 7.65
C ASP A 184 0.88 4.79 7.79
N ARG A 185 1.40 3.55 7.89
CA ARG A 185 2.85 3.31 7.92
C ARG A 185 3.52 3.74 6.61
N VAL A 186 2.89 3.50 5.45
CA VAL A 186 3.39 4.01 4.16
C VAL A 186 3.41 5.54 4.16
N ARG A 187 2.38 6.21 4.68
CA ARG A 187 2.33 7.68 4.76
C ARG A 187 3.42 8.23 5.66
N GLU A 188 3.64 7.62 6.82
CA GLU A 188 4.73 7.99 7.74
C GLU A 188 6.10 7.77 7.10
N ALA A 189 6.33 6.61 6.49
CA ALA A 189 7.57 6.31 5.77
C ALA A 189 7.81 7.30 4.63
N ARG A 190 6.78 7.64 3.84
CA ARG A 190 6.89 8.66 2.78
C ARG A 190 7.25 10.04 3.34
N THR A 191 6.64 10.42 4.46
CA THR A 191 6.93 11.70 5.12
C THR A 191 8.38 11.74 5.63
N ARG A 192 8.90 10.63 6.15
CA ARG A 192 10.27 10.53 6.66
C ARG A 192 11.31 10.40 5.55
N ASP A 193 11.07 9.54 4.56
CA ASP A 193 11.99 9.24 3.47
C ASP A 193 12.07 10.37 2.44
N HIS A 194 10.93 11.01 2.13
CA HIS A 194 10.86 12.07 1.11
C HIS A 194 10.74 13.48 1.68
N GLY A 195 10.09 13.66 2.83
CA GLY A 195 9.81 14.99 3.39
C GLY A 195 11.03 15.90 3.49
N PRO A 196 12.15 15.47 4.10
CA PRO A 196 13.36 16.28 4.19
C PRO A 196 13.98 16.63 2.83
N HIS A 197 13.83 15.77 1.82
CA HIS A 197 14.36 16.03 0.47
C HIS A 197 13.42 16.93 -0.34
N LEU A 198 12.11 16.76 -0.18
CA LEU A 198 11.09 17.59 -0.83
C LEU A 198 11.09 19.01 -0.25
N VAL A 199 11.26 19.16 1.07
CA VAL A 199 11.41 20.47 1.72
C VAL A 199 12.67 21.18 1.23
N ARG A 200 13.81 20.47 1.18
CA ARG A 200 15.06 21.04 0.63
C ARG A 200 14.91 21.47 -0.82
N ASN A 201 14.31 20.62 -1.67
CA ASN A 201 14.08 20.95 -3.07
C ASN A 201 13.08 22.10 -3.26
N ALA A 202 12.04 22.19 -2.42
CA ALA A 202 11.08 23.28 -2.42
C ALA A 202 11.73 24.59 -1.99
N GLN A 203 12.51 24.59 -0.90
CA GLN A 203 13.28 25.76 -0.45
C GLN A 203 14.27 26.25 -1.51
N ALA A 204 14.86 25.34 -2.29
CA ALA A 204 15.81 25.69 -3.34
C ALA A 204 15.16 26.24 -4.62
N ARG A 205 13.85 26.04 -4.83
CA ARG A 205 13.17 26.36 -6.11
C ARG A 205 12.04 27.34 -6.00
N LEU A 206 11.43 27.48 -4.82
CA LEU A 206 10.34 28.40 -4.58
C LEU A 206 10.92 29.72 -4.06
N THR A 207 10.52 30.83 -4.67
CA THR A 207 10.84 32.19 -4.21
C THR A 207 9.99 32.64 -3.02
N VAL A 208 9.04 31.81 -2.59
CA VAL A 208 8.17 32.04 -1.44
C VAL A 208 8.64 31.24 -0.22
N PRO A 209 8.41 31.74 1.02
CA PRO A 209 8.77 31.01 2.22
C PRO A 209 8.07 29.65 2.29
N VAL A 210 8.86 28.58 2.40
CA VAL A 210 8.34 27.22 2.60
C VAL A 210 8.13 26.99 4.10
N VAL A 211 6.88 26.98 4.53
CA VAL A 211 6.49 26.68 5.91
C VAL A 211 6.10 25.21 6.01
N THR A 212 6.80 24.45 6.85
CA THR A 212 6.43 23.07 7.16
C THR A 212 5.39 23.05 8.29
N ARG A 213 4.27 22.37 8.09
CA ARG A 213 3.30 22.06 9.15
C ARG A 213 3.24 20.56 9.35
N ASN A 214 3.32 20.14 10.61
CA ASN A 214 3.17 18.74 10.98
C ASN A 214 1.69 18.34 10.92
N MET A 215 1.30 17.62 9.87
CA MET A 215 -0.10 17.24 9.63
C MET A 215 -0.65 16.23 10.67
N GLY A 216 0.21 15.61 11.49
CA GLY A 216 -0.17 14.67 12.55
C GLY A 216 -0.41 15.30 13.94
N ALA A 217 -0.03 16.57 14.15
CA ALA A 217 -0.16 17.21 15.46
C ALA A 217 -1.63 17.39 15.88
N ASN A 218 -2.53 17.61 14.91
CA ASN A 218 -3.97 17.68 15.19
C ASN A 218 -4.58 16.33 15.58
N GLN A 219 -4.04 15.19 15.12
CA GLN A 219 -4.61 13.88 15.45
C GLN A 219 -4.23 13.43 16.87
N GLN A 220 -3.03 13.75 17.35
CA GLN A 220 -2.64 13.50 18.74
C GLN A 220 -3.43 14.38 19.72
N GLN A 221 -3.72 15.62 19.33
CA GLN A 221 -4.54 16.52 20.13
C GLN A 221 -6.02 16.08 20.15
N LEU A 222 -6.55 15.64 19.00
CA LEU A 222 -7.90 15.07 18.89
C LEU A 222 -8.06 13.71 19.61
N SER A 223 -7.02 12.87 19.65
CA SER A 223 -7.06 11.61 20.40
C SER A 223 -6.95 11.82 21.91
N GLN A 224 -6.12 12.79 22.33
CA GLN A 224 -6.03 13.21 23.73
C GLN A 224 -7.33 13.88 24.22
N ASP A 225 -7.98 14.70 23.39
CA ASP A 225 -9.26 15.33 23.71
C ASP A 225 -10.42 14.32 23.73
N ARG A 226 -10.37 13.29 22.88
CA ARG A 226 -11.36 12.19 22.90
C ARG A 226 -11.21 11.34 24.17
N HIS A 227 -9.99 10.97 24.56
CA HIS A 227 -9.73 10.26 25.81
C HIS A 227 -10.11 11.10 27.05
N ARG A 228 -9.84 12.41 27.02
CA ARG A 228 -10.21 13.30 28.13
C ARG A 228 -11.73 13.46 28.27
N ARG A 229 -12.49 13.47 27.16
CA ARG A 229 -13.97 13.45 27.21
C ARG A 229 -14.55 12.13 27.68
N GLU A 230 -13.90 11.01 27.36
CA GLU A 230 -14.32 9.69 27.85
C GLU A 230 -14.01 9.47 29.34
N GLN A 231 -12.93 10.09 29.84
CA GLN A 231 -12.48 9.94 31.23
C GLN A 231 -13.19 10.90 32.21
N TYR A 232 -13.69 12.06 31.72
CA TYR A 232 -14.30 13.11 32.54
C TYR A 232 -15.74 13.46 32.14
N GLY A 233 -16.37 12.67 31.26
CA GLY A 233 -17.68 12.96 30.66
C GLY A 233 -18.70 11.85 30.86
N LYS A 234 -19.10 11.62 32.11
CA LYS A 234 -20.47 11.19 32.47
C LYS A 234 -20.92 12.03 33.67
N PRO A 235 -22.21 12.39 33.73
CA PRO A 235 -22.72 13.53 34.51
C PRO A 235 -22.34 13.49 35.99
#